data_AF-A0AAP8GF51-F1
#
_entry.id   AF-A0AAP8GF51-F1
#
_cell.length_a   1.000
_cell.length_b   1.000
_cell.length_c   1.000
_cell.angle_alpha   90.00
_cell.angle_beta   90.00
_cell.angle_gamma   90.00
#
_symmetry.space_group_name_H-M   'P 1'
#
loop_
_entity.id
_entity.type
_entity.pdbx_description
1 polymer ?
#
loop_
_entity_poly.entity_id
_entity_poly.type
_entity_poly.pdbx_seq_one_letter_code
_entity_poly.pdbx_strand_id
1 'polypeptide(L)'
;MLNQFLWVIFPYLCLVVFVAGHIARYRYDKFSWTAKSSELIERKRLMWGSLLFHLGIIPVFFGHVVGLLIPKSWMDAVGVSEH
;
A
#
# COMPACT_ATOMS: atom_id res chain seq x y z
N MET A 1 -14.07 -1.02 -25.49
CA MET A 1 -14.78 -1.20 -24.20
C MET A 1 -13.87 -1.74 -23.09
N LEU A 2 -13.23 -2.91 -23.26
CA LEU A 2 -12.39 -3.51 -22.21
C LEU A 2 -11.26 -2.59 -21.71
N ASN A 3 -10.59 -1.86 -22.61
CA ASN A 3 -9.53 -0.92 -22.26
C ASN A 3 -9.99 0.20 -21.31
N GLN A 4 -11.11 0.84 -21.63
CA GLN A 4 -11.69 1.89 -20.80
C GLN A 4 -12.13 1.36 -19.43
N PHE A 5 -12.63 0.12 -19.39
CA PHE A 5 -12.97 -0.52 -18.13
C PHE A 5 -11.73 -0.74 -17.24
N LEU A 6 -10.68 -1.35 -17.79
CA LEU A 6 -9.46 -1.71 -17.04
C LEU A 6 -8.66 -0.50 -16.54
N TRP A 7 -8.51 0.54 -17.37
CA TRP A 7 -7.57 1.63 -17.08
C TRP A 7 -8.22 2.90 -16.55
N VAL A 8 -9.55 3.02 -16.65
CA VAL A 8 -10.28 4.19 -16.17
C VAL A 8 -11.26 3.79 -15.08
N ILE A 9 -12.24 2.94 -15.40
CA ILE A 9 -13.34 2.64 -14.48
C ILE A 9 -12.85 1.85 -13.26
N PHE A 10 -12.08 0.79 -13.49
CA PHE A 10 -11.64 -0.13 -12.44
C PHE A 10 -10.74 0.55 -11.39
N PRO A 11 -9.73 1.37 -11.75
CA PRO A 11 -8.91 2.08 -10.76
C PRO A 11 -9.72 3.00 -9.85
N TYR A 12 -10.67 3.78 -10.41
CA TYR A 12 -11.52 4.64 -9.60
C TYR A 12 -12.45 3.83 -8.69
N LEU A 13 -13.00 2.72 -9.17
CA LEU A 13 -13.81 1.82 -8.35
C LEU A 13 -13.01 1.27 -7.17
N CYS A 14 -11.78 0.81 -7.41
CA CYS A 14 -10.87 0.34 -6.36
C CYS A 14 -10.60 1.41 -5.30
N LEU A 15 -10.35 2.66 -5.72
CA LEU A 15 -10.13 3.77 -4.78
C LEU A 15 -11.38 4.10 -3.96
N VAL A 16 -12.55 4.14 -4.59
CA VAL A 16 -13.83 4.41 -3.88
C VAL A 16 -14.11 3.32 -2.85
N VAL A 17 -13.98 2.04 -3.23
CA VAL A 17 -14.17 0.91 -2.31
C VAL A 17 -13.13 0.91 -1.21
N PHE A 18 -11.88 1.24 -1.52
CA PHE A 18 -10.81 1.40 -0.53
C PHE A 18 -11.21 2.46 0.51
N VAL A 19 -11.48 3.70 0.11
CA VAL A 19 -11.78 4.79 1.05
C VAL A 19 -13.08 4.54 1.81
N ALA A 20 -14.19 4.27 1.10
CA ALA A 20 -15.49 4.06 1.74
C ALA A 20 -15.50 2.82 2.63
N GLY A 21 -14.84 1.73 2.21
CA GLY A 21 -14.69 0.51 3.00
C GLY A 21 -13.88 0.74 4.28
N HIS A 22 -12.80 1.53 4.23
CA HIS A 22 -12.03 1.88 5.42
C HIS A 22 -12.85 2.72 6.40
N ILE A 23 -13.60 3.73 5.90
CA ILE A 23 -14.48 4.56 6.74
C ILE A 23 -15.58 3.71 7.39
N ALA A 24 -16.25 2.86 6.60
CA ALA A 24 -17.30 1.99 7.11
C ALA A 24 -16.76 1.00 8.16
N ARG A 25 -15.64 0.34 7.88
CA ARG A 25 -15.01 -0.60 8.81
C ARG A 25 -14.58 0.10 10.10
N TYR A 26 -13.99 1.30 10.01
CA TYR A 26 -13.63 2.09 11.20
C TYR A 26 -14.85 2.53 12.01
N ARG A 27 -16.00 2.76 11.38
CA ARG A 27 -17.21 3.20 12.10
C ARG A 27 -17.96 2.06 12.77
N TYR A 28 -18.11 0.92 12.09
CA TYR A 28 -18.97 -0.18 12.52
C TYR A 28 -18.22 -1.32 13.23
N ASP A 29 -16.93 -1.55 12.96
CA ASP A 29 -16.17 -2.68 13.50
C ASP A 29 -14.75 -2.29 13.91
N LYS A 30 -14.68 -1.50 14.99
CA LYS A 30 -13.41 -1.05 15.58
C LYS A 30 -12.67 -2.18 16.29
N PHE A 31 -13.39 -3.09 16.94
CA PHE A 31 -12.79 -4.15 17.75
C PHE A 31 -12.04 -5.19 16.90
N SER A 32 -12.46 -5.41 15.65
CA SER A 32 -11.72 -6.27 14.72
C SER A 32 -10.58 -5.56 13.98
N TRP A 33 -10.30 -4.29 14.27
CA TRP A 33 -9.19 -3.54 13.68
C TRP A 33 -7.87 -3.86 14.39
N THR A 34 -7.35 -5.06 14.16
CA THR A 34 -6.05 -5.48 14.69
C THR A 34 -5.27 -6.21 13.61
N ALA A 35 -3.95 -6.32 13.77
CA ALA A 35 -3.08 -7.04 12.84
C ALA A 35 -3.30 -8.57 12.85
N LYS A 36 -4.19 -9.10 13.73
CA LYS A 36 -4.46 -10.54 13.93
C LYS A 36 -3.19 -11.40 13.86
N SER A 37 -2.24 -11.12 14.76
CA SER A 37 -0.94 -11.80 14.75
C SER A 37 -1.09 -13.31 15.03
N SER A 38 -0.55 -14.13 14.14
CA SER A 38 -0.39 -15.58 14.32
C SER A 38 0.93 -15.96 14.98
N GLU A 39 1.75 -14.98 15.38
CA GLU A 39 3.08 -15.20 15.94
C GLU A 39 3.04 -15.98 17.27
N LEU A 40 1.92 -15.91 18.00
CA LEU A 40 1.69 -16.71 19.21
C LEU A 40 1.63 -18.23 18.92
N ILE A 41 1.23 -18.63 17.71
CA ILE A 41 1.09 -20.04 17.31
C ILE A 41 2.42 -20.55 16.72
N GLU A 42 3.12 -19.75 15.91
CA GLU A 42 4.36 -20.19 15.26
C GLU A 42 5.44 -19.10 15.19
N ARG A 43 6.01 -18.75 16.34
CA ARG A 43 6.98 -17.65 16.46
C ARG A 43 8.25 -17.81 15.59
N LYS A 44 8.85 -19.00 15.56
CA LYS A 44 10.24 -19.17 15.07
C LYS A 44 10.39 -18.94 13.56
N ARG A 45 9.40 -19.35 12.75
CA ARG A 45 9.41 -19.13 11.29
C ARG A 45 8.75 -17.82 10.90
N LEU A 46 7.63 -17.44 11.55
CA LEU A 46 6.95 -16.18 11.27
C LEU A 46 7.80 -14.95 11.57
N MET A 47 8.66 -14.98 12.60
CA MET A 47 9.50 -13.84 12.93
C MET A 47 10.43 -13.46 11.77
N TRP A 48 11.13 -14.43 11.18
CA TRP A 48 12.02 -14.18 10.04
C TRP A 48 11.25 -13.87 8.75
N GLY A 49 10.16 -14.61 8.48
CA GLY A 49 9.32 -14.35 7.31
C GLY A 49 8.67 -12.96 7.34
N SER A 50 8.12 -12.58 8.49
CA SER A 50 7.52 -11.26 8.72
C SER A 50 8.55 -10.14 8.62
N LEU A 51 9.73 -10.31 9.25
CA LEU A 51 10.79 -9.31 9.21
C LEU A 51 11.28 -9.08 7.77
N LEU A 52 11.61 -10.15 7.04
CA LEU A 52 12.09 -10.03 5.66
C LEU A 52 11.02 -9.45 4.73
N PHE A 53 9.75 -9.84 4.90
CA PHE A 53 8.64 -9.27 4.13
C PHE A 53 8.48 -7.77 4.39
N HIS A 54 8.46 -7.35 5.66
CA HIS A 54 8.30 -5.93 6.01
C HIS A 54 9.50 -5.08 5.55
N LEU A 55 10.72 -5.59 5.71
CA LEU A 55 11.92 -4.92 5.20
C LEU A 55 11.92 -4.81 3.67
N GLY A 56 11.28 -5.72 2.95
CA GLY A 56 11.11 -5.64 1.49
C GLY A 56 9.98 -4.71 1.07
N ILE A 57 8.78 -4.89 1.62
CA ILE A 57 7.57 -4.19 1.16
C ILE A 57 7.57 -2.71 1.52
N ILE A 58 8.17 -2.32 2.66
CA ILE A 58 8.17 -0.92 3.10
C ILE A 58 8.94 -0.03 2.10
N PRO A 59 10.22 -0.32 1.75
CA PRO A 59 10.94 0.44 0.73
C PRO A 59 10.24 0.43 -0.63
N VAL A 60 9.66 -0.72 -1.04
CA VAL A 60 8.94 -0.83 -2.31
C VAL A 60 7.72 0.09 -2.31
N PHE A 61 6.92 0.09 -1.25
CA PHE A 61 5.77 0.98 -1.11
C PHE A 61 6.18 2.45 -1.22
N PHE A 62 7.20 2.87 -0.45
CA PHE A 62 7.70 4.24 -0.52
C PHE A 62 8.30 4.59 -1.88
N GLY A 63 8.99 3.65 -2.54
CA GLY A 63 9.48 3.82 -3.90
C GLY A 63 8.37 4.07 -4.91
N HIS A 64 7.24 3.37 -4.79
CA HIS A 64 6.05 3.61 -5.63
C HIS A 64 5.40 4.96 -5.33
N VAL A 65 5.29 5.33 -4.05
CA VAL A 65 4.75 6.63 -3.63
C VAL A 65 5.60 7.77 -4.19
N VAL A 66 6.92 7.70 -4.05
CA VAL A 66 7.83 8.70 -4.61
C VAL A 66 7.75 8.72 -6.14
N GLY A 67 7.87 7.56 -6.79
CA GLY A 67 7.93 7.50 -8.26
C GLY A 67 6.63 7.89 -8.97
N LEU A 68 5.46 7.70 -8.33
CA LEU A 68 4.17 7.98 -8.96
C LEU A 68 3.52 9.29 -8.49
N LEU A 69 3.78 9.72 -7.24
CA LEU A 69 3.10 10.89 -6.65
C LEU A 69 4.01 12.12 -6.56
N ILE A 70 5.34 11.97 -6.56
CA ILE A 70 6.24 13.14 -6.47
C ILE A 70 6.51 13.69 -7.87
N PRO A 71 6.25 15.00 -8.10
CA PRO A 71 6.49 15.62 -9.39
C PRO A 71 7.97 15.67 -9.72
N LYS A 72 8.31 15.47 -11.00
CA LYS A 72 9.69 15.45 -11.49
C LYS A 72 10.51 16.68 -11.07
N SER A 73 9.90 17.86 -11.06
CA SER A 73 10.54 19.11 -10.62
C SER A 73 11.08 19.07 -9.17
N TRP A 74 10.43 18.30 -8.28
CA TRP A 74 10.92 18.12 -6.91
C TRP A 74 12.06 17.11 -6.85
N MET A 75 12.03 16.05 -7.68
CA MET A 75 13.14 15.11 -7.77
C MET A 75 14.40 15.78 -8.35
N ASP A 76 14.24 16.60 -9.40
CA ASP A 76 15.31 17.39 -10.00
C ASP A 76 15.92 18.38 -8.98
N ALA A 77 15.10 19.02 -8.15
CA ALA A 77 15.56 19.97 -7.11
C ALA A 77 16.35 19.28 -5.98
N VAL A 78 16.09 17.99 -5.72
CA VAL A 78 16.84 17.17 -4.76
C VAL A 78 18.11 16.58 -5.40
N GLY A 79 18.37 16.87 -6.68
CA GLY A 79 19.57 16.44 -7.40
C GLY A 79 19.46 15.06 -8.03
N VAL A 80 18.24 14.50 -8.11
CA VAL A 80 17.97 13.27 -8.88
C VAL A 80 17.75 13.67 -10.33
N SER A 81 18.84 13.98 -11.04
CA SER A 81 18.78 14.28 -12.47
C SER A 81 18.64 12.99 -13.28
N GLU A 82 17.59 12.87 -14.08
CA GLU A 82 17.54 11.87 -15.15
C GLU A 82 18.64 12.20 -16.18
N HIS A 83 19.59 11.29 -16.38
CA HIS A 83 20.49 11.30 -17.54
C HIS A 83 19.80 10.70 -18.75
#